data_AF-A0A2M7QCT5-F1
#
_entry.id   AF-A0A2M7QCT5-F1
#
_cell.length_a   1.000
_cell.length_b   1.000
_cell.length_c   1.000
_cell.angle_alpha   90.00
_cell.angle_beta   90.00
_cell.angle_gamma   90.00
#
_symmetry.space_group_name_H-M   'P 1'
#
loop_
_entity.id
_entity.type
_entity.pdbx_description
1 polymer ?
#
loop_
_entity_poly.entity_id
_entity_poly.type
_entity_poly.pdbx_seq_one_letter_code
_entity_poly.pdbx_strand_id
1 'polypeptide(L)'
;MTKRQYITAIIKDKHGRALSVGHNNYVKTHTIMKLHGQKVGVPFKEYLHAEVAAIVKCKNLHNAHSIHVYRYSKEGAPMIAKPCPICESVIKSAGIKHIYFTVHGE
;
A
#
# COMPACT_ATOMS: atom_id res chain seq x y z
N MET A 1 -17.55 -17.18 5.37
CA MET A 1 -16.13 -17.07 5.01
C MET A 1 -15.84 -15.69 4.43
N THR A 2 -15.02 -14.88 5.10
CA THR A 2 -14.64 -13.54 4.62
C THR A 2 -13.76 -13.69 3.38
N LYS A 3 -14.24 -13.21 2.24
CA LYS A 3 -13.55 -13.38 0.96
C LYS A 3 -12.25 -12.57 0.95
N ARG A 4 -11.15 -13.20 0.51
CA ARG A 4 -9.85 -12.51 0.39
C ARG A 4 -9.96 -11.38 -0.63
N GLN A 5 -9.58 -10.19 -0.20
CA GLN A 5 -9.55 -9.00 -1.05
C GLN A 5 -8.19 -8.92 -1.74
N TYR A 6 -8.20 -8.59 -3.01
CA TYR A 6 -6.98 -8.34 -3.78
C TYR A 6 -6.75 -6.83 -3.86
N ILE A 7 -5.63 -6.39 -3.33
CA ILE A 7 -5.25 -4.98 -3.28
C ILE A 7 -3.91 -4.85 -3.99
N THR A 8 -3.82 -3.90 -4.91
CA THR A 8 -2.60 -3.59 -5.66
C THR A 8 -2.15 -2.18 -5.35
N ALA A 9 -0.85 -2.00 -5.09
CA ALA A 9 -0.26 -0.69 -4.95
C ALA A 9 0.81 -0.49 -6.02
N ILE A 10 0.79 0.67 -6.67
CA ILE A 10 1.74 1.03 -7.74
C ILE A 10 2.45 2.32 -7.32
N ILE A 11 3.77 2.28 -7.26
CA ILE A 11 4.59 3.47 -7.06
C ILE A 11 4.95 4.03 -8.43
N LYS A 12 4.75 5.33 -8.61
CA LYS A 12 5.07 6.03 -9.85
C LYS A 12 6.06 7.17 -9.62
N ASP A 13 6.89 7.43 -10.62
CA ASP A 13 7.73 8.62 -10.65
C ASP A 13 6.94 9.89 -11.00
N LYS A 14 7.63 11.04 -11.04
CA LYS A 14 7.03 12.33 -11.43
C LYS A 14 6.58 12.39 -12.90
N HIS A 15 7.03 11.46 -13.73
CA HIS A 15 6.68 11.34 -15.14
C HIS A 15 5.58 10.30 -15.39
N GLY A 16 5.02 9.70 -14.33
CA GLY A 16 3.97 8.69 -14.40
C GLY A 16 4.46 7.26 -14.67
N ARG A 17 5.78 7.01 -14.74
CA ARG A 17 6.33 5.67 -14.97
C ARG A 17 6.20 4.82 -13.70
N ALA A 18 5.73 3.58 -13.85
CA ALA A 18 5.64 2.64 -12.74
C ALA A 18 7.05 2.20 -12.31
N LEU A 19 7.42 2.49 -11.07
CA LEU A 19 8.70 2.09 -10.46
C LEU A 19 8.59 0.74 -9.76
N SER A 20 7.44 0.46 -9.14
CA SER A 20 7.23 -0.75 -8.37
C SER A 20 5.74 -1.09 -8.25
N VAL A 21 5.45 -2.39 -8.11
CA VAL A 21 4.11 -2.93 -7.90
C VAL A 21 4.11 -3.89 -6.71
N GLY A 22 3.17 -3.68 -5.81
CA GLY A 22 2.96 -4.45 -4.59
C GLY A 22 1.56 -5.05 -4.53
N HIS A 23 1.44 -6.18 -3.85
CA HIS A 23 0.18 -6.88 -3.60
C HIS A 23 0.10 -7.26 -2.13
N ASN A 24 -1.11 -7.28 -1.57
CA ASN A 24 -1.32 -7.72 -0.20
C ASN A 24 -1.12 -9.25 -0.07
N ASN A 25 -0.59 -9.67 1.07
CA ASN A 25 -0.35 -11.07 1.39
C ASN A 25 -0.85 -11.37 2.81
N TYR A 26 -1.75 -12.34 2.93
CA TYR A 26 -2.39 -12.72 4.19
C TYR A 26 -1.59 -13.73 5.02
N VAL A 27 -0.45 -14.21 4.51
CA VAL A 27 0.39 -15.22 5.17
C VAL A 27 1.73 -14.60 5.56
N LYS A 28 2.30 -13.77 4.69
CA LYS A 28 3.60 -13.14 4.90
C LYS A 28 3.47 -11.89 5.77
N THR A 29 4.36 -11.75 6.75
CA THR A 29 4.53 -10.53 7.55
C THR A 29 5.81 -9.80 7.14
N HIS A 30 6.02 -8.58 7.65
CA HIS A 30 7.24 -7.82 7.36
C HIS A 30 7.69 -6.96 8.55
N THR A 31 9.00 -6.88 8.79
CA THR A 31 9.59 -6.13 9.92
C THR A 31 9.19 -4.66 9.91
N ILE A 32 9.10 -4.04 8.72
CA ILE A 32 8.62 -2.64 8.56
C ILE A 32 7.18 -2.49 9.06
N MET A 33 6.29 -3.45 8.81
CA MET A 33 4.91 -3.40 9.32
C MET A 33 4.90 -3.45 10.84
N LYS A 34 5.73 -4.32 11.45
CA LYS A 34 5.84 -4.43 12.91
C LYS A 34 6.38 -3.15 13.54
N LEU A 35 7.46 -2.59 12.98
CA LEU A 35 8.10 -1.36 13.47
C LEU A 35 7.13 -0.17 13.43
N HIS A 36 6.47 0.05 12.28
CA HIS A 36 5.50 1.14 12.16
C HIS A 36 4.21 0.86 12.93
N GLY A 37 3.80 -0.41 13.06
CA GLY A 37 2.71 -0.84 13.92
C GLY A 37 2.91 -0.42 15.37
N GLN A 38 4.11 -0.64 15.92
CA GLN A 38 4.49 -0.15 17.25
C GLN A 38 4.45 1.38 17.32
N LYS A 39 4.98 2.07 16.31
CA LYS A 39 5.02 3.55 16.25
C LYS A 39 3.63 4.19 16.26
N VAL A 40 2.63 3.55 15.63
CA VAL A 40 1.24 4.07 15.56
C VAL A 40 0.31 3.47 16.62
N GLY A 41 0.83 2.66 17.55
CA GLY A 41 0.04 2.05 18.63
C GLY A 41 -0.81 0.83 18.21
N VAL A 42 -0.52 0.22 17.05
CA VAL A 42 -1.26 -0.94 16.51
C VAL A 42 -0.29 -2.09 16.13
N PRO A 43 0.40 -2.72 17.11
CA PRO A 43 1.47 -3.69 16.85
C PRO A 43 0.99 -5.01 16.23
N PHE A 44 -0.27 -5.39 16.42
CA PHE A 44 -0.80 -6.69 16.01
C PHE A 44 -1.13 -6.80 14.51
N LYS A 45 -1.09 -5.70 13.75
CA LYS A 45 -1.38 -5.69 12.31
C LYS A 45 -0.09 -5.78 11.50
N GLU A 46 0.50 -6.97 11.46
CA GLU A 46 1.83 -7.22 10.86
C GLU A 46 1.84 -7.86 9.47
N TYR A 47 0.67 -8.26 8.95
CA TYR A 47 0.55 -8.82 7.60
C TYR A 47 1.00 -7.84 6.52
N LEU A 48 1.61 -8.37 5.47
CA LEU A 48 2.17 -7.56 4.41
C LEU A 48 1.04 -6.96 3.54
N HIS A 49 0.90 -5.65 3.63
CA HIS A 49 -0.04 -4.90 2.80
C HIS A 49 0.57 -4.53 1.45
N ALA A 50 -0.29 -4.17 0.49
CA ALA A 50 0.13 -3.87 -0.88
C ALA A 50 1.09 -2.69 -0.94
N GLU A 51 0.85 -1.65 -0.14
CA GLU A 51 1.64 -0.42 -0.08
C GLU A 51 3.07 -0.71 0.37
N VAL A 52 3.22 -1.46 1.48
CA VAL A 52 4.53 -1.85 1.99
C VAL A 52 5.22 -2.81 1.04
N ALA A 53 4.49 -3.74 0.41
CA ALA A 53 5.06 -4.61 -0.61
C ALA A 53 5.61 -3.82 -1.81
N ALA A 54 4.93 -2.75 -2.24
CA ALA A 54 5.39 -1.90 -3.33
C ALA A 54 6.65 -1.12 -2.92
N ILE A 55 6.69 -0.57 -1.70
CA ILE A 55 7.83 0.18 -1.18
C ILE A 55 9.06 -0.71 -1.03
N VAL A 56 8.91 -1.89 -0.43
CA VAL A 56 10.02 -2.84 -0.21
C VAL A 56 10.63 -3.32 -1.53
N LYS A 57 9.82 -3.51 -2.57
CA LYS A 57 10.29 -3.92 -3.90
C LYS A 57 10.89 -2.78 -4.73
N CYS A 58 10.66 -1.53 -4.34
CA CYS A 58 11.08 -0.38 -5.10
C CYS A 58 12.58 -0.12 -4.92
N LYS A 59 13.38 -0.45 -5.93
CA LYS A 59 14.84 -0.19 -5.92
C LYS A 59 15.16 1.30 -5.90
N ASN A 60 14.39 2.11 -6.62
CA ASN A 60 14.64 3.53 -6.82
C ASN A 60 13.65 4.40 -6.03
N LEU A 61 13.58 4.20 -4.72
CA LEU A 61 12.63 4.90 -3.86
C LEU A 61 12.81 6.44 -3.87
N HIS A 62 14.03 6.92 -4.14
CA HIS A 62 14.30 8.36 -4.32
C HIS A 62 13.52 9.00 -5.47
N ASN A 63 13.14 8.22 -6.49
CA ASN A 63 12.33 8.70 -7.61
C ASN A 63 10.82 8.53 -7.37
N ALA A 64 10.43 7.92 -6.25
CA ALA A 64 9.03 7.67 -5.93
C ALA A 64 8.32 8.99 -5.63
N HIS A 65 7.40 9.38 -6.51
CA HIS A 65 6.67 10.63 -6.40
C HIS A 65 5.26 10.42 -5.83
N SER A 66 4.58 9.38 -6.33
CA SER A 66 3.22 9.04 -5.92
C SER A 66 3.03 7.54 -5.72
N ILE A 67 2.09 7.17 -4.86
CA ILE A 67 1.62 5.79 -4.70
C ILE A 67 0.12 5.74 -5.01
N HIS A 68 -0.27 4.73 -5.79
CA HIS A 68 -1.63 4.53 -6.27
C HIS A 68 -2.12 3.17 -5.75
N VAL A 69 -3.18 3.16 -4.95
CA VAL A 69 -3.71 1.94 -4.32
C VAL A 69 -5.07 1.62 -4.93
N TYR A 70 -5.18 0.40 -5.43
CA TYR A 70 -6.35 -0.08 -6.14
C TYR A 70 -6.95 -1.27 -5.42
N ARG A 71 -8.27 -1.25 -5.26
CA ARG A 71 -9.06 -2.37 -4.77
C ARG A 71 -10.33 -2.47 -5.60
N TYR A 72 -10.63 -3.66 -6.09
CA TYR A 72 -11.81 -3.93 -6.90
C TYR A 72 -12.68 -5.02 -6.26
N SER A 73 -13.99 -4.94 -6.45
CA SER A 73 -14.95 -5.99 -6.10
C SER A 73 -14.87 -7.16 -7.08
N LYS A 74 -15.64 -8.23 -6.85
CA LYS A 74 -15.75 -9.34 -7.82
C LYS A 74 -16.41 -8.88 -9.12
N GLU A 75 -17.34 -7.93 -9.06
CA GLU A 75 -17.96 -7.33 -10.25
C GLU A 75 -17.05 -6.29 -10.93
N GLY A 76 -15.82 -6.08 -10.43
CA GLY A 76 -14.90 -5.09 -10.97
C GLY A 76 -15.18 -3.65 -10.51
N ALA A 77 -16.13 -3.45 -9.59
CA ALA A 77 -16.43 -2.12 -9.05
C ALA A 77 -15.26 -1.62 -8.18
N PRO A 78 -14.86 -0.34 -8.30
CA PRO A 78 -13.84 0.22 -7.43
C PRO A 78 -14.36 0.26 -5.99
N MET A 79 -13.51 -0.17 -5.06
CA MET A 79 -13.78 -0.19 -3.64
C MET A 79 -12.80 0.74 -2.92
N ILE A 80 -13.19 1.21 -1.75
CA ILE A 80 -12.34 2.07 -0.93
C ILE A 80 -11.05 1.32 -0.57
N ALA A 81 -9.92 1.87 -1.01
CA ALA A 81 -8.58 1.33 -0.83
C ALA A 81 -7.68 2.29 -0.02
N LYS A 82 -8.27 3.05 0.89
CA LYS A 82 -7.52 3.99 1.74
C LYS A 82 -6.44 3.23 2.53
N PRO A 83 -5.17 3.67 2.48
CA PRO A 83 -4.11 3.06 3.27
C PRO A 83 -4.40 3.10 4.77
N CYS A 84 -3.99 2.05 5.47
CA CYS A 84 -4.12 2.01 6.93
C CYS A 84 -3.09 2.94 7.61
N PRO A 85 -3.27 3.31 8.90
CA PRO A 85 -2.36 4.21 9.60
C PRO A 85 -0.88 3.74 9.59
N ILE A 86 -0.66 2.42 9.61
CA ILE A 86 0.68 1.82 9.50
C ILE A 86 1.26 2.11 8.11
N CYS A 87 0.51 1.81 7.04
CA CYS A 87 0.94 2.04 5.67
C CYS A 87 1.15 3.53 5.38
N GLU A 88 0.27 4.42 5.88
CA GLU A 88 0.46 5.87 5.79
C GLU A 88 1.77 6.31 6.45
N SER A 89 2.10 5.76 7.63
CA SER A 89 3.36 6.02 8.33
C SER A 89 4.58 5.56 7.51
N VAL A 90 4.49 4.38 6.87
CA VAL A 90 5.55 3.84 6.00
C VAL A 90 5.72 4.68 4.73
N ILE A 91 4.62 5.06 4.07
CA ILE A 91 4.62 5.89 2.86
C ILE A 91 5.27 7.25 3.15
N LYS A 92 4.93 7.86 4.29
CA LYS A 92 5.55 9.12 4.75
C LYS A 92 7.05 8.95 4.98
N SER A 93 7.48 7.87 5.65
CA SER A 93 8.92 7.62 5.85
C SER A 93 9.67 7.29 4.55
N ALA A 94 8.98 6.78 3.54
CA ALA A 94 9.54 6.51 2.22
C ALA A 94 9.72 7.78 1.37
N GLY A 95 9.27 8.94 1.84
CA GLY A 95 9.40 10.22 1.12
C GLY A 95 8.39 10.42 -0.01
N ILE A 96 7.38 9.55 -0.12
CA ILE A 96 6.33 9.66 -1.14
C ILE A 96 5.33 10.73 -0.72
N LYS A 97 5.13 11.74 -1.57
CA LYS A 97 4.33 12.94 -1.25
C LYS A 97 2.84 12.78 -1.56
N HIS A 98 2.52 12.01 -2.58
CA HIS A 98 1.15 11.89 -3.09
C HIS A 98 0.61 10.47 -2.93
N ILE A 99 -0.58 10.37 -2.34
CA ILE A 99 -1.28 9.10 -2.12
C ILE A 99 -2.62 9.18 -2.87
N TYR A 100 -2.80 8.31 -3.85
CA TYR A 100 -4.04 8.14 -4.57
C TYR A 100 -4.61 6.76 -4.23
N PHE A 101 -5.91 6.68 -3.97
CA PHE A 101 -6.57 5.41 -3.73
C PHE A 101 -7.93 5.39 -4.40
N THR A 102 -8.38 4.19 -4.79
CA THR A 102 -9.74 4.03 -5.29
C THR A 102 -10.73 4.33 -4.18
N VAL A 103 -11.75 5.11 -4.52
CA VAL A 103 -12.95 5.35 -3.72
C VAL A 103 -14.12 4.61 -4.37
N HIS A 104 -15.16 4.32 -3.60
CA HIS A 104 -16.40 3.84 -4.19
C HIS A 104 -16.98 4.98 -5.05
N GLY A 105 -17.32 4.70 -6.30
CA GLY A 105 -18.03 5.68 -7.13
C GLY A 105 -19.47 5.77 -6.65
N GLU A 106 -19.91 6.98 -6.33
CA GLU A 106 -21.34 7.32 -6.26
C GLU A 106 -21.93 7.35 -7.67
#